data_AF-A0AAJ7C5C6-F1
#
_entry.id   AF-A0AAJ7C5C6-F1
#
_cell.length_a   1.000
_cell.length_b   1.000
_cell.length_c   1.000
_cell.angle_alpha   90.00
_cell.angle_beta   90.00
_cell.angle_gamma   90.00
#
_symmetry.space_group_name_H-M   'P 1'
#
loop_
_entity.id
_entity.type
_entity.pdbx_description
1 polymer ?
#
loop_
_entity_poly.entity_id
_entity_poly.type
_entity_poly.pdbx_seq_one_letter_code
_entity_poly.pdbx_strand_id
1 'polypeptide(L)'
;MSTVEDRERLREGKRRTSKMVSKHNSEETNPCFKEAQLSSQCLMENNCDREICSPYFANYKACKKFWNDVMSARRQKGITPYLPPIEERSQVVDDYFKSKAQLK
;
A
#
# COMPACT_ATOMS: atom_id res chain seq x y z
N MET A 1 24.45 3.99 39.31
CA MET A 1 25.10 4.64 38.15
C MET A 1 25.29 3.55 37.11
N SER A 2 24.47 3.50 36.05
CA SER A 2 24.60 2.47 35.00
C SER A 2 25.93 2.65 34.27
N THR A 3 26.68 1.56 34.09
CA THR A 3 28.04 1.62 33.55
C THR A 3 28.01 1.99 32.06
N VAL A 4 29.11 2.56 31.56
CA VAL A 4 29.28 2.91 30.14
C VAL A 4 29.07 1.69 29.22
N GLU A 5 29.39 0.48 29.69
CA GLU A 5 29.20 -0.79 28.98
C GLU A 5 27.71 -1.19 28.85
N ASP A 6 26.89 -0.92 29.87
CA ASP A 6 25.44 -1.14 29.80
C ASP A 6 24.76 -0.21 28.78
N ARG A 7 25.31 1.00 28.61
CA ARG A 7 24.81 2.00 27.65
C ARG A 7 25.12 1.64 26.20
N GLU A 8 26.23 0.95 25.94
CA GLU A 8 26.59 0.45 24.60
C GLU A 8 25.79 -0.79 24.17
N ARG A 9 25.51 -1.72 25.09
CA ARG A 9 24.63 -2.88 24.81
C ARG A 9 23.21 -2.47 24.39
N LEU A 10 22.66 -1.42 25.01
CA LEU A 10 21.38 -0.82 24.61
C LEU A 10 21.42 -0.15 23.21
N ARG A 11 22.59 0.35 22.78
CA ARG A 11 22.80 0.93 21.43
C ARG A 11 22.88 -0.15 20.36
N GLU A 12 23.57 -1.26 20.61
CA GLU A 12 23.70 -2.36 19.64
C GLU A 12 22.39 -3.17 19.49
N GLY A 13 21.61 -3.30 20.57
CA GLY A 13 20.29 -3.96 20.56
C GLY A 13 19.23 -3.22 19.73
N LYS A 14 19.39 -1.90 19.53
CA LYS A 14 18.44 -1.07 18.76
C LYS A 14 18.70 -1.07 17.25
N ARG A 15 19.84 -1.60 16.79
CA ARG A 15 20.17 -1.67 15.35
C ARG A 15 19.59 -2.89 14.64
N ARG A 16 19.23 -3.95 15.36
CA ARG A 16 18.71 -5.21 14.77
C ARG A 16 17.21 -5.20 14.45
N THR A 17 16.46 -4.19 14.90
CA THR A 17 15.01 -4.08 14.64
C THR A 17 14.66 -3.09 13.52
N SER A 18 15.65 -2.56 12.79
CA SER A 18 15.40 -1.59 11.70
C SER A 18 15.25 -2.24 10.30
N LYS A 19 15.48 -3.56 10.18
CA LYS A 19 15.35 -4.30 8.90
C LYS A 19 14.02 -5.08 8.76
N MET A 20 13.03 -4.78 9.59
CA MET A 20 11.62 -5.03 9.25
C MET A 20 10.97 -3.69 8.89
N VAL A 21 11.53 -2.96 7.91
CA VAL A 21 10.70 -2.01 7.16
C VAL A 21 9.56 -2.84 6.60
N SER A 22 8.37 -2.60 7.15
CA SER A 22 7.17 -3.40 6.95
C SER A 22 7.05 -3.80 5.48
N LYS A 23 7.18 -5.10 5.18
CA LYS A 23 7.04 -5.66 3.83
C LYS A 23 5.70 -5.30 3.15
N HIS A 24 4.76 -4.76 3.92
CA HIS A 24 3.45 -4.24 3.52
C HIS A 24 3.45 -2.78 3.04
N ASN A 25 4.58 -2.08 3.11
CA ASN A 25 4.72 -0.65 2.78
C ASN A 25 5.57 -0.41 1.52
N SER A 26 5.76 -1.42 0.66
CA SER A 26 6.38 -1.20 -0.65
C SER A 26 5.32 -1.17 -1.74
N GLU A 27 5.59 -0.39 -2.80
CA GLU A 27 4.76 -0.38 -4.00
C GLU A 27 4.63 -1.79 -4.60
N GLU A 28 5.61 -2.67 -4.39
CA GLU A 28 5.59 -4.06 -4.85
C GLU A 28 4.47 -4.90 -4.21
N THR A 29 4.23 -4.77 -2.91
CA THR A 29 3.27 -5.64 -2.19
C THR A 29 1.91 -5.00 -2.01
N ASN A 30 1.84 -3.67 -1.98
CA ASN A 30 0.59 -2.93 -1.83
C ASN A 30 0.35 -2.05 -3.06
N PRO A 31 -0.55 -2.45 -3.97
CA PRO A 31 -0.81 -1.68 -5.18
C PRO A 31 -1.60 -0.38 -4.92
N CYS A 32 -2.05 -0.14 -3.68
CA CYS A 32 -2.75 1.08 -3.24
C CYS A 32 -1.92 1.89 -2.23
N PHE A 33 -0.59 1.74 -2.29
CA PHE A 33 0.32 2.37 -1.35
C PHE A 33 0.23 3.91 -1.41
N LYS A 34 0.14 4.49 -2.61
CA LYS A 34 0.09 5.96 -2.81
C LYS A 34 -1.18 6.56 -2.21
N GLU A 35 -2.31 5.88 -2.36
CA GLU A 35 -3.62 6.27 -1.86
C GLU A 35 -3.66 6.17 -0.32
N ALA A 36 -2.98 5.17 0.24
CA ALA A 36 -2.79 5.06 1.69
C ALA A 36 -1.92 6.21 2.23
N GLN A 37 -0.86 6.59 1.51
CA GLN A 37 -0.03 7.74 1.87
C GLN A 37 -0.83 9.04 1.81
N LEU A 38 -1.59 9.29 0.74
CA LEU A 38 -2.39 10.50 0.59
C LEU A 38 -3.47 10.63 1.68
N SER A 39 -4.16 9.53 2.00
CA SER A 39 -5.15 9.54 3.08
C SER A 39 -4.52 9.76 4.45
N SER A 40 -3.33 9.21 4.68
CA SER A 40 -2.55 9.46 5.91
C SER A 40 -2.07 10.91 5.98
N GLN A 41 -1.60 11.47 4.87
CA GLN A 41 -1.16 12.85 4.77
C GLN A 41 -2.31 13.82 5.06
N CYS A 42 -3.48 13.59 4.47
CA CYS A 42 -4.65 14.41 4.74
C CYS A 42 -4.97 14.43 6.25
N LEU A 43 -4.94 13.27 6.92
CA LEU A 43 -5.18 13.21 8.37
C LEU A 43 -4.12 13.99 9.17
N MET A 44 -2.85 13.93 8.77
CA MET A 44 -1.77 14.67 9.43
C MET A 44 -1.94 16.19 9.30
N GLU A 45 -2.40 16.66 8.15
CA GLU A 45 -2.55 18.09 7.86
C GLU A 45 -3.86 18.68 8.43
N ASN A 46 -4.90 17.86 8.62
CA ASN A 46 -6.24 18.32 9.01
C ASN A 46 -6.63 17.86 10.43
N ASN A 47 -5.66 17.74 11.34
CA ASN A 47 -5.91 17.37 12.75
C ASN A 47 -6.76 16.09 12.91
N CYS A 48 -6.55 15.10 12.05
CA CYS A 48 -7.30 13.85 11.99
C CYS A 48 -8.80 13.99 11.67
N ASP A 49 -9.23 15.10 11.04
CA ASP A 49 -10.60 15.25 10.55
C ASP A 49 -10.88 14.26 9.42
N ARG A 50 -11.78 13.31 9.69
CA ARG A 50 -12.11 12.22 8.76
C ARG A 50 -13.07 12.65 7.67
N GLU A 51 -13.88 13.67 7.90
CA GLU A 51 -14.88 14.12 6.94
C GLU A 51 -14.19 14.85 5.78
N ILE A 52 -13.22 15.72 6.10
CA ILE A 52 -12.37 16.38 5.11
C ILE A 52 -11.61 15.34 4.28
N CYS A 53 -11.10 14.29 4.94
CA CYS A 53 -10.32 13.25 4.27
C CYS A 53 -11.14 12.13 3.62
N SER A 54 -12.47 12.19 3.68
CA SER A 54 -13.39 11.20 3.11
C SER A 54 -13.12 10.87 1.63
N PRO A 55 -12.82 11.84 0.75
CA PRO A 55 -12.47 11.56 -0.65
C PRO A 55 -11.21 10.69 -0.80
N TYR A 56 -10.19 10.91 0.03
CA TYR A 56 -8.96 10.11 0.00
C TYR A 56 -9.23 8.66 0.46
N PHE A 57 -10.09 8.47 1.46
CA PHE A 57 -10.51 7.13 1.85
C PHE A 57 -11.35 6.44 0.77
N ALA A 58 -12.21 7.18 0.09
CA ALA A 58 -12.98 6.66 -1.04
C ALA A 58 -12.04 6.17 -2.17
N ASN A 59 -11.01 6.95 -2.51
CA ASN A 59 -9.99 6.56 -3.48
C ASN A 59 -9.23 5.30 -3.04
N TYR A 60 -8.80 5.22 -1.79
CA TYR A 60 -8.13 4.02 -1.27
C TYR A 60 -9.03 2.78 -1.33
N LYS A 61 -10.31 2.92 -0.98
CA LYS A 61 -11.30 1.83 -1.08
C LYS A 61 -11.53 1.40 -2.52
N ALA A 62 -11.64 2.35 -3.45
CA ALA A 62 -11.81 2.09 -4.87
C ALA A 62 -10.59 1.33 -5.44
N CYS A 63 -9.38 1.78 -5.10
CA CYS A 63 -8.15 1.09 -5.49
C CYS A 63 -8.14 -0.36 -5.00
N LYS A 64 -8.43 -0.59 -3.72
CA LYS A 64 -8.48 -1.95 -3.17
C LYS A 64 -9.49 -2.84 -3.88
N LYS A 65 -10.68 -2.30 -4.16
CA LYS A 65 -11.73 -3.03 -4.87
C LYS A 65 -11.26 -3.45 -6.26
N PHE A 66 -10.68 -2.52 -7.01
CA PHE A 66 -10.12 -2.77 -8.33
C PHE A 66 -9.08 -3.91 -8.31
N TRP A 67 -8.07 -3.84 -7.43
CA TRP A 67 -7.04 -4.86 -7.37
C TRP A 67 -7.55 -6.22 -6.88
N ASN A 68 -8.55 -6.23 -5.98
CA ASN A 68 -9.22 -7.46 -5.59
C ASN A 68 -9.95 -8.13 -6.77
N ASP A 69 -10.62 -7.33 -7.61
CA ASP A 69 -11.30 -7.84 -8.80
C ASP A 69 -10.27 -8.40 -9.82
N VAL A 70 -9.14 -7.70 -10.03
CA VAL A 70 -8.03 -8.18 -10.87
C VAL A 70 -7.45 -9.49 -10.34
N MET A 71 -7.14 -9.57 -9.04
CA MET A 71 -6.60 -10.78 -8.42
C MET A 71 -7.58 -11.95 -8.50
N SER A 72 -8.87 -11.69 -8.32
CA SER A 72 -9.93 -12.69 -8.46
C SER A 72 -10.00 -13.22 -9.90
N ALA A 73 -9.99 -12.32 -10.89
CA ALA A 73 -9.98 -12.70 -12.30
C ALA A 73 -8.73 -13.50 -12.69
N ARG A 74 -7.54 -13.10 -12.22
CA ARG A 74 -6.28 -13.84 -12.44
C ARG A 74 -6.32 -15.22 -11.78
N ARG A 75 -6.87 -15.32 -10.57
CA ARG A 75 -7.07 -16.60 -9.87
C ARG A 75 -8.00 -17.54 -10.64
N GLN A 76 -9.12 -17.04 -11.15
CA GLN A 76 -10.05 -17.84 -11.97
C GLN A 76 -9.39 -18.38 -13.25
N LYS A 77 -8.45 -17.61 -13.81
CA LYS A 77 -7.64 -18.01 -14.99
C LYS A 77 -6.42 -18.86 -14.65
N GLY A 78 -6.15 -19.13 -13.37
CA GLY A 78 -4.97 -19.88 -12.92
C GLY A 78 -3.63 -19.15 -13.12
N ILE A 79 -3.64 -17.83 -13.27
CA ILE A 79 -2.43 -17.03 -13.53
C ILE A 79 -1.75 -16.66 -12.21
N THR A 80 -0.51 -17.09 -12.04
CA THR A 80 0.36 -16.75 -10.91
C THR A 80 1.55 -15.91 -11.36
N PRO A 81 1.94 -14.82 -10.66
CA PRO A 81 1.37 -14.33 -9.40
C PRO A 81 -0.02 -13.69 -9.57
N TYR A 82 -0.85 -13.79 -8.52
CA TYR A 82 -2.21 -13.23 -8.52
C TYR A 82 -2.20 -11.71 -8.55
N LEU A 83 -1.27 -11.09 -7.81
CA LEU A 83 -1.00 -9.66 -7.92
C LEU A 83 -0.04 -9.45 -9.10
N PRO A 84 -0.41 -8.63 -10.10
CA PRO A 84 0.49 -8.33 -11.21
C PRO A 84 1.81 -7.67 -10.75
N PRO A 85 2.94 -7.98 -11.40
CA PRO A 85 4.22 -7.31 -11.17
C PRO A 85 4.10 -5.83 -11.56
N ILE A 86 4.97 -4.96 -11.00
CA ILE A 86 4.84 -3.49 -11.10
C ILE A 86 4.77 -3.03 -12.56
N GLU A 87 5.58 -3.64 -13.42
CA GLU A 87 5.74 -3.31 -14.83
C GLU A 87 4.43 -3.49 -15.61
N GLU A 88 3.60 -4.46 -15.21
CA GLU A 88 2.31 -4.76 -15.85
C GLU A 88 1.17 -3.90 -15.30
N ARG A 89 1.34 -3.24 -14.14
CA ARG A 89 0.21 -2.61 -13.43
C ARG A 89 -0.42 -1.47 -14.20
N SER A 90 0.40 -0.66 -14.87
CA SER A 90 -0.08 0.45 -15.70
C SER A 90 -1.01 -0.07 -16.80
N GLN A 91 -0.60 -1.13 -17.49
CA GLN A 91 -1.39 -1.75 -18.57
C GLN A 91 -2.70 -2.34 -18.03
N VAL A 92 -2.66 -3.04 -16.88
CA VAL A 92 -3.86 -3.61 -16.26
C VAL A 92 -4.87 -2.52 -15.88
N VAL A 93 -4.39 -1.38 -15.38
CA VAL A 93 -5.23 -0.22 -15.05
C VAL A 93 -5.84 0.38 -16.31
N ASP A 94 -5.04 0.61 -17.35
CA ASP A 94 -5.52 1.16 -18.63
C ASP A 94 -6.58 0.25 -19.26
N ASP A 95 -6.34 -1.05 -19.29
CA ASP A 95 -7.26 -2.02 -19.88
C ASP A 95 -8.55 -2.16 -19.07
N TYR A 96 -8.47 -2.04 -17.75
CA TYR A 96 -9.66 -1.95 -16.91
C TYR A 96 -10.50 -0.72 -17.24
N PHE A 97 -9.88 0.46 -17.34
CA PHE A 97 -10.61 1.68 -17.69
C PHE A 97 -11.19 1.63 -19.10
N LYS A 98 -10.46 1.07 -20.08
CA LYS A 98 -10.98 0.82 -21.43
C LYS A 98 -12.19 -0.10 -21.42
N SER A 99 -12.11 -1.24 -20.73
CA SER A 99 -13.22 -2.20 -20.65
C SER A 99 -14.45 -1.62 -19.93
N LYS A 100 -14.26 -0.82 -18.88
CA LYS A 100 -15.34 -0.09 -18.19
C LYS A 100 -15.97 1.00 -19.05
N ALA A 101 -15.19 1.68 -19.90
CA ALA A 101 -15.68 2.71 -20.80
C ALA A 101 -16.56 2.14 -21.93
N GLN A 102 -16.28 0.90 -22.37
CA GLN A 102 -17.07 0.19 -23.39
C GLN A 102 -18.39 -0.40 -22.85
N LEU A 103 -18.58 -0.39 -21.53
CA LEU A 103 -19.77 -0.90 -20.83
C LEU A 103 -20.82 0.19 -20.55
N LYS A 104 -20.63 1.39 -21.12
CA LYS A 104 -21.59 2.50 -21.13
C LYS A 104 -22.19 2.66 -22.52
#